data_AF-A0A943JQ56-F1
#
_entry.id   AF-A0A943JQ56-F1
#
_cell.length_a   1.000
_cell.length_b   1.000
_cell.length_c   1.000
_cell.angle_alpha   90.00
_cell.angle_beta   90.00
_cell.angle_gamma   90.00
#
_symmetry.space_group_name_H-M   'P 1'
#
loop_
_entity.id
_entity.type
_entity.pdbx_description
1 polymer ?
#
loop_
_entity_poly.entity_id
_entity_poly.type
_entity_poly.pdbx_seq_one_letter_code
_entity_poly.pdbx_strand_id
1 'polypeptide(L)'
;MSEIVVTRGIREELDLRNLVVIAETIRTYEEEEDFDEFQVFDIKDNYIINKQEIPEREKKISLSYTNKKSETVWAIKGFDPMVGEHWTILYPSEY
;
A
#
# COMPACT_ATOMS: atom_id res chain seq x y z
N MET A 1 11.65 -7.46 8.37
CA MET A 1 10.51 -6.56 8.11
C MET A 1 10.98 -5.13 8.08
N SER A 2 10.73 -4.46 6.96
CA SER A 2 11.09 -3.05 6.76
C SER A 2 10.11 -2.15 7.52
N GLU A 3 10.55 -0.95 7.92
CA GLU A 3 9.62 0.02 8.53
C GLU A 3 8.57 0.48 7.50
N ILE A 4 7.36 0.80 7.96
CA ILE A 4 6.31 1.38 7.10
C ILE A 4 6.00 2.78 7.61
N VAL A 5 6.31 3.77 6.79
CA VAL A 5 5.98 5.17 7.02
C VAL A 5 4.87 5.61 6.07
N VAL A 6 4.16 6.67 6.47
CA VAL A 6 3.04 7.21 5.70
C VAL A 6 3.19 8.70 5.52
N THR A 7 2.77 9.23 4.37
CA THR A 7 2.70 10.67 4.16
C THR A 7 1.61 11.30 5.01
N ARG A 8 1.65 12.63 5.08
CA ARG A 8 0.64 13.41 5.81
C ARG A 8 -0.75 13.22 5.20
N GLY A 9 -0.88 13.22 3.87
CA GLY A 9 -2.17 13.01 3.21
C GLY A 9 -2.80 11.68 3.60
N ILE A 10 -2.02 10.60 3.53
CA ILE A 10 -2.48 9.27 3.96
C ILE A 10 -2.91 9.25 5.43
N ARG A 11 -2.11 9.86 6.32
CA ARG A 11 -2.42 9.91 7.76
C ARG A 11 -3.71 10.66 8.07
N GLU A 12 -4.03 11.71 7.33
CA GLU A 12 -5.19 12.58 7.60
C GLU A 12 -6.45 12.11 6.88
N GLU A 13 -6.33 11.51 5.69
CA GLU A 13 -7.48 11.27 4.80
C GLU A 13 -7.83 9.80 4.55
N LEU A 14 -6.86 8.88 4.62
CA LEU A 14 -7.11 7.47 4.34
C LEU A 14 -7.85 6.82 5.51
N ASP A 15 -8.89 6.04 5.21
CA ASP A 15 -9.56 5.23 6.23
C ASP A 15 -8.54 4.29 6.89
N LEU A 16 -8.39 4.40 8.22
CA LEU A 16 -7.42 3.62 8.99
C LEU A 16 -7.55 2.11 8.73
N ARG A 17 -8.77 1.60 8.47
CA ARG A 17 -8.98 0.18 8.19
C ARG A 17 -8.34 -0.23 6.86
N ASN A 18 -8.37 0.64 5.85
CA ASN A 18 -7.68 0.39 4.58
C ASN A 18 -6.16 0.44 4.79
N LEU A 19 -5.67 1.40 5.57
CA LEU A 19 -4.24 1.51 5.89
C LEU A 19 -3.71 0.24 6.58
N VAL A 20 -4.47 -0.32 7.52
CA VAL A 20 -4.10 -1.59 8.19
C VAL A 20 -4.01 -2.73 7.16
N VAL A 21 -5.00 -2.88 6.28
CA VAL A 21 -4.99 -3.93 5.25
C VAL A 21 -3.80 -3.77 4.29
N ILE A 22 -3.49 -2.54 3.87
CA ILE A 22 -2.33 -2.26 3.02
C ILE A 22 -1.03 -2.64 3.73
N ALA A 23 -0.85 -2.20 4.98
CA ALA A 23 0.35 -2.50 5.76
C ALA A 23 0.51 -4.01 6.03
N GLU A 24 -0.58 -4.72 6.32
CA GLU A 24 -0.56 -6.17 6.48
C GLU A 24 -0.24 -6.88 5.16
N THR A 25 -0.75 -6.40 4.04
CA THR A 25 -0.44 -6.95 2.71
C THR A 25 1.05 -6.83 2.42
N ILE A 26 1.63 -5.64 2.64
CA ILE A 26 3.08 -5.42 2.46
C ILE A 26 3.87 -6.37 3.37
N ARG A 27 3.59 -6.41 4.68
CA ARG A 27 4.32 -7.28 5.62
C ARG A 27 4.20 -8.76 5.31
N THR A 28 3.08 -9.18 4.73
CA THR A 28 2.85 -10.58 4.35
C THR A 28 3.70 -10.97 3.15
N TYR A 29 3.95 -10.03 2.23
CA TYR A 29 4.52 -10.33 0.92
C TYR A 29 5.90 -9.72 0.66
N GLU A 30 6.42 -8.83 1.53
CA GLU A 30 7.70 -8.15 1.29
C GLU A 30 8.93 -9.07 1.21
N GLU A 31 8.81 -10.31 1.68
CA GLU A 31 9.87 -11.33 1.60
C GLU A 31 9.69 -12.29 0.41
N GLU A 32 8.61 -12.17 -0.37
CA GLU A 32 8.43 -12.94 -1.61
C GLU A 32 9.33 -12.36 -2.72
N GLU A 33 10.06 -13.23 -3.44
CA GLU A 33 10.97 -12.80 -4.53
C GLU A 33 10.24 -12.05 -5.66
N ASP A 34 8.96 -12.37 -5.86
CA ASP A 34 8.12 -11.79 -6.90
C ASP A 34 7.31 -10.58 -6.42
N PHE A 35 7.60 -10.01 -5.24
CA PHE A 35 6.90 -8.83 -4.73
C PHE A 35 7.68 -7.55 -5.04
N ASP A 36 7.16 -6.78 -5.99
CA ASP A 36 7.79 -5.54 -6.48
C ASP A 36 7.90 -4.48 -5.39
N GLU A 37 8.96 -3.68 -5.42
CA GLU A 37 9.17 -2.51 -4.56
C GLU A 37 8.15 -1.39 -4.82
N PHE A 38 7.40 -1.45 -5.93
CA PHE A 38 6.29 -0.55 -6.23
C PHE A 38 4.95 -1.29 -6.25
N GLN A 39 4.06 -0.87 -5.36
CA GLN A 39 2.74 -1.49 -5.17
C GLN A 39 1.64 -0.44 -5.30
N VAL A 40 0.61 -0.76 -6.07
CA VAL A 40 -0.58 0.08 -6.25
C VAL A 40 -1.76 -0.58 -5.55
N PHE A 41 -2.54 0.21 -4.82
CA PHE A 41 -3.74 -0.22 -4.11
C PHE A 41 -4.94 0.61 -4.56
N ASP A 42 -5.79 0.02 -5.40
CA ASP A 42 -7.05 0.62 -5.81
C ASP A 42 -8.16 0.23 -4.84
N ILE A 43 -8.63 1.18 -4.06
CA ILE A 43 -9.66 1.00 -3.03
C ILE A 43 -11.01 1.39 -3.63
N LYS A 44 -11.95 0.45 -3.64
CA LYS A 44 -13.29 0.70 -4.18
C LYS A 44 -14.34 -0.19 -3.54
N ASP A 45 -15.52 0.37 -3.30
CA ASP A 45 -16.66 -0.34 -2.72
C ASP A 45 -16.23 -1.14 -1.47
N ASN A 46 -16.36 -2.46 -1.48
CA ASN A 46 -15.96 -3.36 -0.40
C ASN A 46 -14.72 -4.19 -0.76
N TYR A 47 -13.78 -3.66 -1.55
CA TYR A 47 -12.54 -4.36 -1.89
C TYR A 47 -11.36 -3.42 -2.12
N ILE A 48 -10.16 -3.98 -2.07
CA ILE A 48 -8.91 -3.36 -2.52
C ILE A 48 -8.32 -4.25 -3.62
N ILE A 49 -7.88 -3.66 -4.73
CA ILE A 49 -7.09 -4.36 -5.74
C ILE A 49 -5.63 -3.94 -5.54
N ASN A 50 -4.79 -4.87 -5.11
CA ASN A 50 -3.34 -4.69 -5.07
C ASN A 50 -2.75 -5.12 -6.42
N LYS A 51 -1.94 -4.25 -7.02
CA LYS A 51 -1.31 -4.43 -8.33
C LYS A 51 0.17 -4.10 -8.27
N GLN A 52 0.94 -4.79 -9.09
CA GLN A 52 2.33 -4.50 -9.43
C GLN A 52 2.58 -4.86 -10.89
N GLU A 53 3.62 -4.28 -11.50
CA GLU A 53 3.94 -4.49 -12.91
C GLU A 53 5.02 -5.56 -13.14
N ILE A 54 5.94 -5.79 -12.18
CA ILE A 54 7.10 -6.68 -12.38
C ILE A 54 7.31 -7.63 -11.19
N PRO A 55 7.02 -8.94 -11.35
CA PRO A 55 6.16 -9.51 -12.38
C PRO A 55 4.72 -8.98 -12.26
N GLU A 56 3.97 -9.00 -13.36
CA GLU A 56 2.57 -8.58 -13.35
C GLU A 56 1.77 -9.45 -12.37
N ARG A 57 1.20 -8.82 -11.35
CA ARG A 57 0.39 -9.48 -10.33
C ARG A 57 -0.74 -8.56 -9.93
N GLU A 58 -1.95 -9.13 -9.92
CA GLU A 58 -3.14 -8.48 -9.41
C GLU A 58 -3.81 -9.38 -8.37
N LYS A 59 -4.13 -8.80 -7.21
CA LYS A 59 -4.85 -9.50 -6.15
C LYS A 59 -6.00 -8.66 -5.62
N LYS A 60 -7.20 -9.24 -5.65
CA LYS A 60 -8.39 -8.67 -5.03
C LYS A 60 -8.51 -9.09 -3.57
N ILE A 61 -8.66 -8.11 -2.69
CA ILE A 61 -8.83 -8.27 -1.24
C ILE A 61 -10.24 -7.81 -0.89
N SER A 62 -11.10 -8.73 -0.47
CA SER A 62 -12.46 -8.39 -0.03
C SER A 62 -12.44 -7.81 1.38
N LEU A 63 -13.18 -6.73 1.59
CA LEU A 63 -13.33 -6.05 2.87
C LEU A 63 -14.68 -6.39 3.50
N SER A 64 -14.72 -6.40 4.84
CA SER A 64 -15.97 -6.57 5.60
C SER A 64 -16.80 -5.29 5.72
N TYR A 65 -16.33 -4.21 5.11
CA TYR A 65 -16.95 -2.89 5.13
C TYR A 65 -16.93 -2.25 3.74
N THR A 66 -17.80 -1.26 3.53
CA THR A 66 -17.87 -0.50 2.30
C THR A 66 -17.17 0.84 2.48
N ASN A 67 -16.27 1.16 1.55
CA ASN A 67 -15.59 2.44 1.45
C ASN A 67 -16.54 3.54 0.98
N LYS A 68 -16.33 4.74 1.50
CA LYS A 68 -17.16 5.91 1.15
C LYS A 68 -16.76 6.57 -0.17
N LYS A 69 -15.48 6.48 -0.52
CA LYS A 69 -14.89 7.01 -1.75
C LYS A 69 -13.98 5.96 -2.38
N SER A 70 -13.82 6.03 -3.70
CA SER A 70 -12.80 5.27 -4.41
C SER A 70 -11.51 6.08 -4.40
N GLU A 71 -10.39 5.43 -4.11
CA GLU A 71 -9.09 6.07 -3.95
C GLU A 71 -8.00 5.13 -4.45
N THR A 72 -6.89 5.69 -4.95
CA THR A 72 -5.68 4.94 -5.31
C THR A 72 -4.56 5.38 -4.39
N VAL A 73 -3.86 4.41 -3.81
CA VAL A 73 -2.73 4.61 -2.90
C VAL A 73 -1.54 3.83 -3.45
N TRP A 74 -0.35 4.41 -3.34
CA TRP A 74 0.90 3.74 -3.68
C TRP A 74 1.67 3.36 -2.42
N ALA A 75 2.40 2.26 -2.49
CA ALA A 75 3.42 1.91 -1.52
C ALA A 75 4.74 1.65 -2.25
N ILE A 76 5.80 2.32 -1.81
CA ILE A 76 7.10 2.31 -2.48
C ILE A 76 8.16 1.92 -1.46
N LYS A 77 8.97 0.91 -1.77
CA LYS A 77 10.15 0.55 -0.97
C LYS A 77 11.30 1.46 -1.37
N GLY A 78 12.00 1.98 -0.38
CA GLY A 78 13.14 2.86 -0.58
C GLY A 78 14.16 2.73 0.55
N PHE A 79 15.30 3.36 0.34
CA PHE A 79 16.38 3.40 1.33
C PHE A 79 16.63 4.84 1.76
N ASP A 80 16.58 5.10 3.07
CA ASP A 80 17.03 6.35 3.67
C ASP A 80 18.21 6.07 4.62
N PRO A 81 19.31 6.85 4.59
CA PRO A 81 20.48 6.60 5.44
C PRO A 81 20.22 6.66 6.95
N MET A 82 19.18 7.35 7.41
CA MET A 82 18.81 7.47 8.83
C MET A 82 17.81 6.40 9.26
N VAL A 83 16.86 6.04 8.40
CA VAL A 83 15.76 5.11 8.71
C VAL A 83 16.07 3.67 8.26
N GLY A 84 16.97 3.51 7.29
CA GLY A 84 17.24 2.26 6.60
C GLY A 84 16.24 2.00 5.48
N GLU A 85 16.11 0.73 5.11
CA GLU A 85 15.10 0.27 4.16
C GLU A 85 13.70 0.38 4.77
N HIS A 86 12.79 1.05 4.05
CA HIS A 86 11.43 1.31 4.52
C HIS A 86 10.46 1.41 3.35
N TRP A 87 9.19 1.14 3.63
CA TRP A 87 8.08 1.41 2.73
C TRP A 87 7.47 2.77 3.04
N THR A 88 7.20 3.54 2.01
CA THR A 88 6.40 4.76 2.11
C THR A 88 5.05 4.53 1.45
N ILE A 89 3.96 4.70 2.22
CA ILE A 89 2.60 4.72 1.69
C ILE A 89 2.20 6.19 1.44
N LEU A 90 1.76 6.48 0.22
CA LEU A 90 1.43 7.84 -0.23
C LEU A 90 0.31 7.85 -1.26
N TYR A 91 -0.33 9.00 -1.44
CA TYR A 91 -1.18 9.22 -2.62
C TYR A 91 -0.31 9.46 -3.86
N PRO A 92 -0.76 9.07 -5.08
CA PRO A 92 -0.04 9.33 -6.32
C PRO A 92 0.33 10.79 -6.55
N SER A 93 -0.48 11.71 -6.03
CA SER A 93 -0.24 13.16 -6.13
C SER A 93 0.86 13.69 -5.20
N GLU A 94 1.36 12.87 -4.28
CA GLU A 94 2.43 13.21 -3.34
C GLU A 94 3.82 12.70 -3.79
N TYR A 95 3.89 11.96 -4.91
CA TYR A 95 5.12 11.51 -5.56
C TYR A 95 5.69 12.61 -6.47
#